data_AF-A0A0N0JJW1-F1
#
_entry.id   AF-A0A0N0JJW1-F1
#
_cell.length_a   1.000
_cell.length_b   1.000
_cell.length_c   1.000
_cell.angle_alpha   90.00
_cell.angle_beta   90.00
_cell.angle_gamma   90.00
#
_symmetry.space_group_name_H-M   'P 1'
#
loop_
_entity.id
_entity.type
_entity.pdbx_description
1 polymer ?
#
loop_
_entity_poly.entity_id
_entity_poly.type
_entity_poly.pdbx_seq_one_letter_code
_entity_poly.pdbx_strand_id
1 'polypeptide(L)'
;MWLPACTDAPAHRAANHHETPVMRVLYRDGHDSMLLTFPRDGHAMPADECHAALLIDGQSGAARQISPTEAAARTRTMQLSGATPGVCPT
;
A
#
# COMPACT_ATOMS: atom_id res chain seq x y z
N MET A 1 -23.07 -18.81 21.19
CA MET A 1 -23.23 -17.59 20.39
C MET A 1 -21.95 -17.40 19.60
N TRP A 2 -21.95 -17.71 18.30
CA TRP A 2 -20.77 -17.60 17.44
C TRP A 2 -20.97 -16.39 16.52
N LEU A 3 -20.00 -15.48 16.48
CA LEU A 3 -19.97 -14.38 15.50
C LEU A 3 -19.54 -14.95 14.14
N PRO A 4 -20.27 -14.72 13.05
CA PRO A 4 -19.80 -15.10 11.73
C PRO A 4 -18.58 -14.23 11.38
N ALA A 5 -17.50 -14.89 10.96
CA ALA A 5 -16.33 -14.22 10.42
C ALA A 5 -16.73 -13.48 9.14
N CYS A 6 -16.44 -12.19 9.09
CA CYS A 6 -16.48 -11.41 7.85
C CYS A 6 -15.34 -11.86 6.94
N THR A 7 -15.57 -12.86 6.11
CA THR A 7 -14.72 -13.17 4.95
C THR A 7 -15.48 -12.85 3.68
N ASP A 8 -15.77 -11.56 3.46
CA ASP A 8 -15.85 -11.04 2.10
C ASP A 8 -14.43 -10.69 1.69
N ALA A 9 -13.71 -11.69 1.16
CA ALA A 9 -12.56 -11.39 0.33
C ALA A 9 -13.10 -10.62 -0.89
N PRO A 10 -12.58 -9.41 -1.21
CA PRO A 10 -13.09 -8.65 -2.33
C PRO A 10 -13.01 -9.51 -3.59
N ALA A 11 -14.14 -9.64 -4.29
CA ALA A 11 -14.22 -10.36 -5.54
C ALA A 11 -13.07 -9.90 -6.45
N HIS A 12 -12.29 -10.85 -6.95
CA HIS A 12 -11.31 -10.59 -8.00
C HIS A 12 -12.07 -9.95 -9.17
N ARG A 13 -12.01 -8.62 -9.26
CA ARG A 13 -12.54 -7.86 -10.38
C ARG A 13 -11.77 -8.38 -11.60
N ALA A 14 -12.50 -8.81 -12.63
CA ALA A 14 -11.90 -9.24 -13.88
C ALA A 14 -10.90 -8.17 -14.33
N ALA A 15 -9.64 -8.56 -14.48
CA ALA A 15 -8.55 -7.65 -14.81
C ALA A 15 -8.92 -6.90 -16.10
N ASN A 16 -9.19 -5.61 -15.96
CA ASN A 16 -9.29 -4.76 -17.13
C ASN A 16 -7.89 -4.68 -17.74
N HIS A 17 -7.77 -4.68 -19.07
CA HIS A 17 -6.49 -4.55 -19.78
C HIS A 17 -5.72 -3.24 -19.51
N HIS A 18 -6.20 -2.40 -18.59
CA HIS A 18 -5.65 -1.11 -18.18
C HIS A 18 -5.19 -1.12 -16.71
N GLU A 19 -4.87 -2.30 -16.16
CA GLU A 19 -4.48 -2.46 -14.76
C GLU A 19 -3.09 -3.11 -14.67
N THR A 20 -2.14 -2.39 -14.06
CA THR A 20 -0.78 -2.88 -13.80
C THR A 20 -0.74 -3.59 -12.44
N PRO A 21 -0.27 -4.85 -12.38
CA PRO A 21 -0.10 -5.56 -11.11
C PRO A 21 0.97 -4.91 -10.22
N VAL A 22 0.62 -4.72 -8.93
CA VAL A 22 1.51 -4.12 -7.93
C VAL A 22 1.50 -4.91 -6.62
N MET A 23 2.51 -4.66 -5.79
CA MET A 23 2.58 -5.08 -4.40
C MET A 23 2.46 -3.86 -3.49
N ARG A 24 1.46 -3.87 -2.62
CA ARG A 24 1.25 -2.84 -1.60
C ARG A 24 1.83 -3.31 -0.27
N VAL A 25 2.84 -2.60 0.20
CA VAL A 25 3.63 -2.94 1.37
C VAL A 25 3.33 -1.95 2.48
N LEU A 26 2.95 -2.47 3.65
CA LEU A 26 2.58 -1.67 4.80
C LEU A 26 3.69 -1.72 5.85
N TYR A 27 4.20 -0.55 6.21
CA TYR A 27 5.06 -0.32 7.36
C TYR A 27 4.25 0.33 8.47
N ARG A 28 4.58 0.02 9.73
CA ARG A 28 3.95 0.62 10.91
C ARG A 28 4.98 0.96 11.97
N ASP A 29 4.68 1.99 12.74
CA ASP A 29 5.26 2.19 14.06
C ASP A 29 4.12 2.36 15.08
N GLY A 30 4.44 2.83 16.30
CA GLY A 30 3.45 2.99 17.37
C GLY A 30 2.37 4.04 17.10
N HIS A 31 2.52 4.89 16.07
CA HIS A 31 1.64 6.02 15.79
C HIS A 31 1.17 6.08 14.35
N ASP A 32 2.04 5.76 13.38
CA ASP A 32 1.77 5.95 11.96
C ASP A 32 1.82 4.64 11.18
N SER A 33 1.15 4.64 10.04
CA SER A 33 1.32 3.63 8.99
C SER A 33 1.88 4.26 7.73
N MET A 34 2.72 3.56 7.00
CA MET A 34 3.24 3.99 5.72
C MET A 34 2.99 2.92 4.66
N LEU A 35 2.39 3.32 3.55
CA LEU A 35 2.09 2.45 2.41
C LEU A 35 3.06 2.75 1.27
N LEU A 36 3.75 1.71 0.80
CA LEU A 36 4.57 1.75 -0.41
C LEU A 36 3.97 0.83 -1.47
N THR A 37 3.93 1.29 -2.71
CA THR A 37 3.45 0.50 -3.86
C THR A 37 4.62 0.18 -4.78
N PHE A 38 4.87 -1.10 -5.02
CA PHE A 38 5.94 -1.58 -5.90
C PHE A 38 5.36 -2.28 -7.12
N PRO A 39 5.92 -2.08 -8.32
CA PRO A 39 5.56 -2.89 -9.49
C PRO A 39 5.95 -4.35 -9.23
N ARG A 40 5.06 -5.28 -9.56
CA ARG A 40 5.28 -6.71 -9.28
C ARG A 40 6.39 -7.31 -10.14
N ASP A 41 6.58 -6.77 -11.34
CA ASP A 41 7.48 -7.31 -12.36
C ASP A 41 8.89 -6.68 -12.31
N GLY A 42 9.22 -5.95 -11.24
CA GLY A 42 10.56 -5.37 -11.04
C GLY A 42 10.88 -4.20 -11.98
N HIS A 43 9.89 -3.68 -12.68
CA HIS A 43 10.02 -2.46 -13.49
C HIS A 43 10.32 -1.22 -12.63
N ALA A 44 10.76 -0.14 -13.28
CA ALA A 44 10.93 1.13 -12.61
C ALA A 44 9.58 1.61 -12.05
N MET A 45 9.59 2.15 -10.83
CA MET A 45 8.41 2.67 -10.16
C MET A 45 7.98 3.98 -10.85
N PRO A 46 6.79 4.03 -11.46
CA PRO A 46 6.29 5.26 -12.07
C PRO A 46 6.12 6.38 -11.04
N ALA A 47 6.28 7.62 -11.47
CA ALA A 47 6.02 8.81 -10.65
C ALA A 47 4.56 9.28 -10.82
N ASP A 48 3.61 8.40 -10.49
CA ASP A 48 2.17 8.68 -10.54
C ASP A 48 1.51 8.59 -9.15
N GLU A 49 0.23 8.96 -9.09
CA GLU A 49 -0.54 8.97 -7.84
C GLU A 49 -0.74 7.56 -7.24
N CYS A 50 -0.80 6.51 -8.06
CA CYS A 50 -1.02 5.14 -7.55
C CYS A 50 0.25 4.55 -6.91
N HIS A 51 1.40 4.92 -7.44
CA HIS A 51 2.71 4.53 -6.93
C HIS A 51 3.24 5.48 -5.84
N ALA A 52 2.53 6.55 -5.53
CA ALA A 52 2.90 7.47 -4.48
C ALA A 52 3.05 6.74 -3.13
N ALA A 53 4.16 7.01 -2.43
CA ALA A 53 4.28 6.62 -1.03
C ALA A 53 3.32 7.45 -0.18
N LEU A 54 2.56 6.80 0.69
CA LEU A 54 1.59 7.47 1.57
C LEU A 54 2.00 7.28 3.03
N LEU A 55 1.96 8.37 3.80
CA LEU A 55 1.96 8.30 5.27
C LEU A 55 0.52 8.50 5.76
N ILE A 56 0.09 7.63 6.66
CA ILE A 56 -1.24 7.57 7.24
C ILE A 56 -1.07 7.80 8.75
N ASP A 57 -1.59 8.93 9.22
CA ASP A 57 -1.62 9.26 10.64
C ASP A 57 -2.54 8.29 11.37
N GLY A 58 -2.04 7.59 12.39
CA GLY A 58 -2.83 6.54 13.05
C GLY A 58 -3.90 7.04 14.02
N GLN A 59 -3.94 8.34 14.34
CA GLN A 59 -4.99 8.93 15.17
C GLN A 59 -6.21 9.35 14.34
N SER A 60 -5.96 10.05 13.24
CA SER A 60 -6.98 10.63 12.37
C SER A 60 -7.31 9.78 11.15
N GLY A 61 -6.41 8.88 10.75
CA GLY A 61 -6.50 8.14 9.50
C GLY A 61 -6.19 8.99 8.26
N ALA A 62 -5.75 10.24 8.44
CA ALA A 62 -5.44 11.12 7.32
C ALA A 62 -4.21 10.61 6.55
N ALA A 63 -4.37 10.44 5.24
CA ALA A 63 -3.30 10.03 4.34
C ALA A 63 -2.71 11.25 3.63
N ARG A 64 -1.38 11.32 3.55
CA ARG A 64 -0.67 12.30 2.74
C ARG A 64 0.42 11.63 1.91
N GLN A 65 0.65 12.15 0.72
CA GLN A 65 1.79 11.75 -0.09
C GLN A 65 3.11 12.19 0.58
N ILE A 66 4.11 11.33 0.50
CA ILE A 66 5.46 11.60 0.96
C ILE A 66 6.46 11.38 -0.18
N SER A 67 7.60 12.06 -0.08
CA SER A 67 8.67 11.90 -1.07
C SER A 67 9.33 10.52 -0.98
N PRO A 68 9.95 10.02 -2.06
CA PRO A 68 10.74 8.78 -2.02
C PRO A 68 11.85 8.82 -0.96
N THR A 69 12.48 9.99 -0.75
CA THR A 69 13.52 10.18 0.27
C THR A 69 12.97 10.07 1.69
N GLU A 70 11.81 10.67 1.97
CA GLU A 70 11.13 10.53 3.27
C GLU A 70 10.73 9.07 3.51
N ALA A 71 10.16 8.42 2.50
CA ALA A 71 9.79 7.02 2.56
C ALA A 71 10.99 6.12 2.90
N ALA A 72 12.10 6.30 2.19
CA ALA A 72 13.34 5.55 2.42
C ALA A 72 13.98 5.81 3.80
N ALA A 73 13.77 7.00 4.38
CA ALA A 73 14.21 7.27 5.74
C ALA A 73 13.34 6.53 6.77
N ARG A 74 12.02 6.54 6.58
CA ARG A 74 11.04 5.89 7.47
C ARG A 74 11.13 4.37 7.46
N THR A 75 11.45 3.73 6.33
CA THR A 75 11.64 2.26 6.29
C THR A 75 12.77 1.76 7.19
N ARG A 76 13.68 2.64 7.63
CA ARG A 76 14.75 2.29 8.58
C ARG A 76 14.28 2.23 10.03
N THR A 77 13.17 2.89 10.36
CA THR A 77 12.67 3.01 11.75
C THR A 77 11.31 2.35 11.94
N MET A 78 10.53 2.17 10.88
CA MET A 78 9.24 1.49 10.90
C MET A 78 9.38 -0.01 10.66
N GLN A 79 8.42 -0.79 11.14
CA GLN A 79 8.38 -2.24 10.98
C GLN A 79 7.48 -2.65 9.81
N LEU A 80 7.98 -3.55 8.97
CA LEU A 80 7.16 -4.19 7.94
C LEU A 80 6.04 -4.99 8.60
N SER A 81 4.79 -4.60 8.34
CA SER A 81 3.59 -5.22 8.91
C SER A 81 2.91 -6.19 7.94
N GLY A 82 3.12 -6.03 6.63
CA GLY A 82 2.56 -6.94 5.64
C GLY A 82 2.73 -6.44 4.21
N ALA A 83 2.42 -7.32 3.26
CA ALA A 83 2.39 -7.02 1.84
C ALA A 83 1.17 -7.70 1.20
N THR A 84 0.47 -6.97 0.33
CA THR A 84 -0.75 -7.45 -0.34
C THR A 84 -0.66 -7.18 -1.85
N PRO A 85 -1.07 -8.14 -2.70
CA PRO A 85 -1.21 -7.88 -4.13
C PRO A 85 -2.27 -6.80 -4.40
N GLY A 86 -2.07 -6.03 -5.46
CA GLY A 86 -3.00 -5.01 -5.90
C GLY A 86 -2.85 -4.72 -7.39
N VAL A 87 -3.60 -3.72 -7.84
CA VAL A 87 -3.51 -3.18 -9.20
C VAL A 87 -3.48 -1.66 -9.15
N CYS A 88 -2.73 -1.06 -10.06
CA CYS A 88 -2.76 0.36 -10.38
C CYS A 88 -3.39 0.57 -11.76
N PRO A 89 -4.21 1.61 -11.96
CA PRO A 89 -4.64 1.99 -13.30
C PRO A 89 -3.41 2.39 -14.14
N THR A 90 -3.39 2.00 -15.41
CA THR A 90 -2.41 2.47 -16.41
C THR A 90 -2.79 3.83 -16.95
#